data_AF-A0A973AZL0-F1
#
_entry.id   AF-A0A973AZL0-F1
#
_cell.length_a   1.000
_cell.length_b   1.000
_cell.length_c   1.000
_cell.angle_alpha   90.00
_cell.angle_beta   90.00
_cell.angle_gamma   90.00
#
_symmetry.space_group_name_H-M   'P 1'
#
loop_
_entity.id
_entity.type
_entity.pdbx_description
1 polymer ?
#
loop_
_entity_poly.entity_id
_entity_poly.type
_entity_poly.pdbx_seq_one_letter_code
_entity_poly.pdbx_strand_id
1 'polypeptide(L)'
;MNYSYSRIADEQLDLLVNRLDARAYNALVDTCKGILDEPGLARERSAVIATEDGMRFRSPVGGAFPYKVFWSLTDGVARIEAYGLAPGEQPRDQGYLP
;
A
#
# COMPACT_ATOMS: atom_id res chain seq x y z
N MET A 1 -19.28 -1.17 -6.82
CA MET A 1 -18.32 -1.33 -5.70
C MET A 1 -17.74 0.04 -5.39
N ASN A 2 -17.89 0.53 -4.16
CA ASN A 2 -17.36 1.83 -3.75
C ASN A 2 -16.02 1.59 -3.04
N TYR A 3 -14.92 1.67 -3.79
CA TYR A 3 -13.59 1.48 -3.23
C TYR A 3 -13.23 2.68 -2.35
N SER A 4 -12.82 2.43 -1.11
CA SER A 4 -12.47 3.51 -0.19
C SER A 4 -10.96 3.71 -0.16
N TYR A 5 -10.52 4.89 -0.57
CA TYR A 5 -9.15 5.36 -0.45
C TYR A 5 -9.09 6.48 0.59
N SER A 6 -8.02 6.52 1.37
CA SER A 6 -7.69 7.71 2.15
C SER A 6 -7.22 8.83 1.23
N ARG A 7 -7.35 10.08 1.69
CA ARG A 7 -6.78 11.23 0.98
C ARG A 7 -5.28 11.11 0.79
N ILE A 8 -4.57 10.54 1.77
CA ILE A 8 -3.12 10.31 1.70
C ILE A 8 -2.80 9.30 0.60
N ALA A 9 -3.57 8.22 0.50
CA ALA A 9 -3.39 7.22 -0.55
C ALA A 9 -3.61 7.84 -1.94
N ASP A 10 -4.64 8.67 -2.09
CA ASP A 10 -4.96 9.34 -3.35
C ASP A 10 -3.80 10.26 -3.81
N GLU A 11 -3.33 11.14 -2.91
CA GLU A 11 -2.19 12.04 -3.19
C GLU A 11 -0.90 11.27 -3.49
N GLN A 12 -0.68 10.12 -2.86
CA GLN A 12 0.48 9.27 -3.13
C GLN A 12 0.38 8.54 -4.46
N LEU A 13 -0.83 8.16 -4.89
CA LEU A 13 -1.02 7.48 -6.16
C LEU A 13 -0.59 8.37 -7.32
N ASP A 14 -0.96 9.65 -7.28
CA ASP A 14 -0.56 10.66 -8.28
C ASP A 14 0.96 10.81 -8.39
N LEU A 15 1.66 10.76 -7.25
CA LEU A 15 3.12 10.81 -7.20
C LEU A 15 3.76 9.53 -7.74
N LEU A 16 3.14 8.37 -7.51
CA LEU A 16 3.65 7.07 -7.94
C LEU A 16 3.47 6.83 -9.43
N VAL A 17 2.41 7.35 -10.06
CA VAL A 17 2.19 7.27 -11.52
C VAL A 17 3.41 7.76 -12.30
N ASN A 18 4.09 8.79 -11.79
CA ASN A 18 5.24 9.42 -12.46
C ASN A 18 6.59 8.84 -12.04
N ARG A 19 6.64 7.98 -11.00
CA ARG A 19 7.88 7.47 -10.40
C ARG A 19 8.06 5.97 -10.57
N LEU A 20 6.97 5.23 -10.70
CA LEU A 20 7.00 3.77 -10.92
C LEU A 20 7.10 3.47 -12.41
N ASP A 21 7.86 2.44 -12.75
CA ASP A 21 7.69 1.81 -14.05
C ASP A 21 6.31 1.15 -14.14
N ALA A 22 5.82 0.96 -15.36
CA ALA A 22 4.48 0.44 -15.61
C ALA A 22 4.23 -0.92 -14.94
N ARG A 23 5.25 -1.78 -14.79
CA ARG A 23 5.10 -3.08 -14.15
C ARG A 23 4.88 -2.92 -12.64
N ALA A 24 5.69 -2.08 -11.99
CA ALA A 24 5.52 -1.79 -10.56
C ALA A 24 4.18 -1.11 -10.26
N TYR A 25 3.76 -0.18 -11.11
CA TYR A 25 2.46 0.48 -10.99
C TYR A 25 1.29 -0.51 -11.13
N ASN A 26 1.32 -1.36 -12.16
CA ASN A 26 0.26 -2.37 -12.36
C ASN A 26 0.20 -3.37 -11.19
N ALA A 27 1.36 -3.83 -10.69
CA ALA A 27 1.41 -4.70 -9.53
C ALA A 27 0.81 -4.05 -8.28
N LEU A 28 1.01 -2.74 -8.08
CA LEU A 28 0.41 -1.97 -6.99
C LEU A 28 -1.12 -1.93 -7.12
N VAL A 29 -1.62 -1.64 -8.32
CA VAL A 29 -3.06 -1.60 -8.62
C VAL A 29 -3.69 -2.98 -8.40
N ASP A 30 -3.06 -4.05 -8.88
CA ASP A 30 -3.55 -5.42 -8.69
C ASP A 30 -3.57 -5.82 -7.21
N THR A 31 -2.56 -5.39 -6.44
CA THR A 31 -2.53 -5.59 -4.99
C THR A 31 -3.68 -4.85 -4.31
N CYS A 32 -3.97 -3.61 -4.70
CA CYS A 32 -5.11 -2.85 -4.17
C CYS A 32 -6.44 -3.54 -4.47
N LYS A 33 -6.64 -3.99 -5.72
CA LYS A 33 -7.84 -4.72 -6.12
C LYS A 33 -8.03 -5.98 -5.29
N GLY A 34 -6.99 -6.80 -5.14
CA GLY A 34 -7.07 -8.01 -4.32
C GLY A 34 -7.42 -7.73 -2.85
N ILE A 35 -6.91 -6.65 -2.27
CA ILE A 35 -7.28 -6.21 -0.91
C ILE A 35 -8.76 -5.82 -0.83
N LEU A 36 -9.25 -5.08 -1.82
CA LEU A 36 -10.60 -4.52 -1.81
C LEU A 36 -11.67 -5.57 -2.15
N ASP A 37 -11.35 -6.51 -3.04
CA ASP A 37 -12.28 -7.55 -3.49
C ASP A 37 -12.35 -8.71 -2.48
N GLU A 38 -11.22 -9.08 -1.85
CA GLU A 38 -11.14 -10.21 -0.89
C GLU A 38 -10.39 -9.83 0.41
N PRO A 39 -10.93 -8.89 1.21
CA PRO A 39 -10.24 -8.35 2.38
C PRO A 39 -9.92 -9.40 3.46
N GLY A 40 -10.73 -10.46 3.58
CA GLY A 40 -10.44 -11.57 4.50
C GLY A 40 -9.15 -12.31 4.16
N LEU A 41 -9.00 -12.68 2.89
CA LEU A 41 -7.79 -13.36 2.39
C LEU A 41 -6.57 -12.43 2.40
N ALA A 42 -6.77 -11.17 2.02
CA ALA A 42 -5.72 -10.17 2.09
C ALA A 42 -5.22 -9.97 3.52
N ARG A 43 -6.12 -9.98 4.52
CA ARG A 43 -5.77 -9.89 5.94
C ARG A 43 -4.85 -11.03 6.37
N GLU A 44 -5.19 -12.27 6.02
CA GLU A 44 -4.40 -13.46 6.37
C GLU A 44 -2.99 -13.44 5.78
N ARG A 45 -2.81 -12.76 4.63
CA ARG A 45 -1.52 -12.63 3.94
C ARG A 45 -0.75 -11.36 4.31
N SER A 46 -1.29 -10.54 5.21
CA SER A 46 -0.72 -9.24 5.57
C SER A 46 -0.07 -9.28 6.95
N ALA A 47 0.98 -8.49 7.11
CA ALA A 47 1.48 -8.19 8.44
C ALA A 47 0.52 -7.22 9.15
N VAL A 48 0.29 -7.43 10.45
CA VAL A 48 -0.54 -6.54 11.28
C VAL A 48 0.35 -5.57 12.04
N ILE A 49 -0.06 -4.31 12.07
CA ILE A 49 0.57 -3.23 12.81
C ILE A 49 -0.50 -2.64 13.72
N ALA A 50 -0.30 -2.75 15.03
CA ALA A 50 -1.15 -2.06 16.00
C ALA A 50 -0.70 -0.59 16.11
N THR A 51 -1.65 0.33 15.97
CA THR A 51 -1.44 1.76 16.15
C THR A 51 -2.43 2.28 17.19
N GLU A 52 -2.20 3.50 17.71
CA GLU A 52 -3.13 4.15 18.64
C GLU A 52 -4.53 4.32 18.01
N ASP A 53 -4.59 4.52 16.69
CA ASP A 53 -5.82 4.65 15.91
C ASP A 53 -6.43 3.31 15.46
N GLY A 54 -5.89 2.18 15.94
CA GLY A 54 -6.38 0.83 15.64
C GLY A 54 -5.43 -0.02 14.78
N MET A 55 -5.97 -1.09 14.19
CA MET A 55 -5.17 -2.05 13.42
C MET A 55 -4.96 -1.58 11.99
N ARG A 56 -3.70 -1.64 11.53
CA ARG A 56 -3.30 -1.43 10.14
C ARG A 56 -2.69 -2.71 9.58
N PHE A 57 -2.98 -3.00 8.33
CA PHE A 57 -2.46 -4.14 7.61
C PHE A 57 -1.44 -3.65 6.60
N ARG A 58 -0.36 -4.41 6.44
CA ARG A 58 0.71 -4.15 5.47
C ARG A 58 0.84 -5.34 4.52
N SER A 59 0.43 -5.14 3.28
CA SER A 59 0.54 -6.14 2.22
C SER A 59 1.78 -5.88 1.35
N PRO A 60 2.55 -6.93 1.01
CA PRO A 60 3.60 -6.82 0.01
C PRO A 60 3.02 -6.60 -1.39
N VAL A 61 3.67 -5.76 -2.21
CA VAL A 61 3.35 -5.66 -3.64
C VAL A 61 4.16 -6.70 -4.40
N GLY A 62 3.48 -7.68 -4.98
CA GLY A 62 4.12 -8.80 -5.69
C GLY A 62 4.96 -8.33 -6.87
N GLY A 63 6.23 -8.71 -6.92
CA GLY A 63 7.13 -8.35 -8.02
C GLY A 63 7.55 -6.88 -8.08
N ALA A 64 7.15 -6.05 -7.10
CA ALA A 64 7.51 -4.64 -6.99
C ALA A 64 8.12 -4.34 -5.61
N PHE A 65 9.17 -5.06 -5.26
CA PHE A 65 9.97 -4.73 -4.09
C PHE A 65 10.65 -3.36 -4.29
N PRO A 66 10.68 -2.47 -3.28
CA PRO A 66 10.29 -2.66 -1.88
C PRO A 66 8.90 -2.14 -1.51
N TYR A 67 8.03 -1.85 -2.48
CA TYR A 67 6.72 -1.26 -2.24
C TYR A 67 5.78 -2.15 -1.41
N LYS A 68 4.94 -1.48 -0.62
CA LYS A 68 3.94 -2.03 0.29
C LYS A 68 2.65 -1.20 0.21
N VAL A 69 1.53 -1.86 0.43
CA VAL A 69 0.21 -1.22 0.61
C VAL A 69 -0.17 -1.30 2.08
N PHE A 70 -0.49 -0.15 2.67
CA PHE A 70 -1.06 -0.06 4.00
C PHE A 70 -2.56 0.15 3.90
N TRP A 71 -3.33 -0.59 4.66
CA TRP A 71 -4.79 -0.57 4.59
C TRP A 71 -5.41 -0.89 5.95
N SER A 72 -6.69 -0.57 6.11
CA SER A 72 -7.50 -0.84 7.30
C SER A 72 -8.70 -1.69 6.94
N LEU A 73 -9.27 -2.37 7.95
CA LEU A 73 -10.48 -3.19 7.80
C LEU A 73 -11.43 -2.85 8.94
N THR A 74 -12.60 -2.31 8.60
CA THR A 74 -13.65 -1.96 9.56
C THR A 74 -14.95 -2.54 9.07
N ASP A 75 -15.63 -3.32 9.91
CA ASP A 75 -16.92 -3.97 9.60
C ASP A 75 -16.92 -4.73 8.26
N GLY A 76 -15.79 -5.38 7.94
CA GLY A 76 -15.61 -6.15 6.69
C GLY A 76 -15.30 -5.31 5.46
N VAL A 77 -15.22 -3.98 5.58
CA VAL A 77 -14.89 -3.06 4.48
C VAL A 77 -13.43 -2.66 4.56
N ALA A 78 -12.67 -2.99 3.51
CA ALA A 78 -11.28 -2.54 3.38
C ALA A 78 -11.19 -1.09 2.88
N ARG A 79 -10.20 -0.38 3.41
CA ARG A 79 -9.82 0.95 2.95
C ARG A 79 -8.31 1.02 2.75
N ILE A 80 -7.88 1.51 1.59
CA ILE A 80 -6.46 1.73 1.33
C ILE A 80 -6.04 3.03 2.02
N GLU A 81 -5.00 2.95 2.83
CA GLU A 81 -4.60 4.01 3.75
C GLU A 81 -3.37 4.75 3.26
N ALA A 82 -2.38 4.03 2.72
CA ALA A 82 -1.18 4.61 2.17
C ALA A 82 -0.41 3.59 1.30
N TYR A 83 0.52 4.12 0.51
CA TYR A 83 1.57 3.41 -0.19
C TYR A 83 2.92 3.78 0.41
N GLY A 84 3.82 2.82 0.52
CA GLY A 84 5.14 3.11 1.06
C GLY A 84 6.19 2.05 0.75
N LEU A 85 7.45 2.43 0.99
CA LEU A 85 8.56 1.49 1.05
C LEU A 85 8.50 0.78 2.41
N ALA A 86 9.08 -0.41 2.52
CA ALA A 86 9.26 -1.01 3.84
C ALA A 86 10.15 -0.09 4.72
N PRO A 87 9.84 0.09 6.02
CA PRO A 87 10.68 0.88 6.89
C PRO A 87 12.12 0.33 6.91
N GLY A 88 13.10 1.22 6.71
CA GLY A 88 14.52 0.87 6.58
C GLY A 88 15.04 0.78 5.13
N GLU A 89 14.17 0.89 4.13
CA GLU A 89 14.55 0.90 2.72
C GLU A 89 14.34 2.30 2.13
N GLN A 90 15.32 3.18 2.27
CA GLN A 90 15.42 4.33 1.37
C GLN A 90 15.85 3.84 -0.02
N PRO A 91 15.34 4.43 -1.11
CA PRO A 91 15.89 4.17 -2.44
C PRO A 91 17.38 4.52 -2.39
N ARG A 92 18.23 3.59 -2.82
CA ARG A 92 19.70 3.69 -2.73
C ARG A 92 20.32 4.84 -3.55
N ASP A 93 19.50 5.73 -4.10
CA ASP A 93 19.88 6.77 -5.05
C ASP A 93 19.37 8.17 -4.70
N GLN A 94 19.02 8.44 -3.43
CA GLN A 94 18.95 9.84 -2.98
C GLN A 94 20.29 10.22 -2.38
N GLY A 95 21.20 10.61 -3.27
CA GLY A 95 22.47 11.23 -2.92
C GLY A 95 22.28 12.28 -1.84
N TYR A 96 23.07 12.14 -0.78
CA TYR A 96 23.23 13.14 0.26
C TYR A 96 23.81 14.39 -0.41
N LEU A 97 23.01 15.44 -0.56
CA LEU A 97 23.55 16.78 -0.79
C LEU A 97 23.54 17.51 0.56
N PRO A 98 24.67 18.12 0.95
CA PRO A 98 24.87 18.73 2.27
C PRO A 98 23.95 19.92 2.54
#